data_AF-A0A3R9Z9B3-F1
#
_entry.id   AF-A0A3R9Z9B3-F1
#
_cell.length_a   1.000
_cell.length_b   1.000
_cell.length_c   1.000
_cell.angle_alpha   90.00
_cell.angle_beta   90.00
_cell.angle_gamma   90.00
#
_symmetry.space_group_name_H-M   'P 1'
#
loop_
_entity.id
_entity.type
_entity.pdbx_description
1 polymer ?
#
loop_
_entity_poly.entity_id
_entity_poly.type
_entity_poly.pdbx_seq_one_letter_code
_entity_poly.pdbx_strand_id
1 'polypeptide(L)'
;VIGVDSGWELYVGGNGGIKTEVAQFLVKVKTAEEVMEYSGAFLQLYREEGWYLERTVHYIGRVGLDYVKKKILEDEAGRRALWERLQFALDGEPDPWFASSQAQVDVRQFTPLTV
;
A
#
# COMPACT_ATOMS: atom_id res chain seq x y z
N VAL A 1 1.04 -7.09 -4.93
CA VAL A 1 1.83 -8.12 -4.23
C VAL A 1 1.66 -9.42 -4.97
N ILE A 2 2.74 -10.10 -5.31
CA ILE A 2 2.73 -11.38 -6.03
C ILE A 2 3.46 -12.41 -5.18
N GLY A 3 2.77 -13.49 -4.79
CA GLY A 3 3.39 -14.62 -4.11
C GLY A 3 4.13 -15.50 -5.11
N VAL A 4 5.35 -15.90 -4.76
CA VAL A 4 6.22 -16.79 -5.54
C VAL A 4 6.86 -17.82 -4.61
N ASP A 5 7.40 -18.91 -5.14
CA ASP A 5 7.97 -20.00 -4.32
C ASP A 5 9.07 -19.54 -3.35
N SER A 6 9.72 -18.41 -3.65
CA SER A 6 10.83 -17.83 -2.88
C SER A 6 10.41 -16.65 -1.98
N GLY A 7 9.11 -16.37 -1.84
CA GLY A 7 8.58 -15.29 -1.00
C GLY A 7 7.55 -14.43 -1.72
N TRP A 8 7.66 -13.10 -1.59
CA TRP A 8 6.69 -12.15 -2.14
C TRP A 8 7.38 -11.00 -2.85
N GLU A 9 6.85 -10.64 -4.02
CA GLU A 9 7.30 -9.49 -4.79
C GLU A 9 6.30 -8.34 -4.66
N LEU A 10 6.80 -7.17 -4.26
CA LEU A 10 6.02 -5.95 -4.10
C LEU A 10 6.24 -5.06 -5.31
N TYR A 11 5.13 -4.61 -5.89
CA TYR A 11 5.09 -3.68 -7.02
C TYR A 11 4.22 -2.48 -6.67
N VAL A 12 4.61 -1.29 -7.11
CA VAL A 12 3.95 -0.01 -6.75
C VAL A 12 3.71 0.87 -7.99
N GLY A 13 2.79 1.83 -7.87
CA GLY A 13 2.56 2.84 -8.91
C GLY A 13 1.85 2.36 -10.18
N GLY A 14 1.15 1.21 -10.14
CA GLY A 14 0.32 0.78 -11.27
C GLY A 14 -0.93 1.66 -11.43
N ASN A 15 -1.46 1.72 -12.66
CA ASN A 15 -2.71 2.44 -12.95
C ASN A 15 -3.56 1.69 -13.97
N GLY A 16 -4.81 1.41 -13.61
CA GLY A 16 -5.81 0.82 -14.51
C GLY A 16 -6.80 1.83 -15.11
N GLY A 17 -6.52 3.14 -15.00
CA GLY A 17 -7.38 4.21 -15.48
C GLY A 17 -7.21 4.55 -16.96
N ILE A 18 -7.46 5.82 -17.32
CA ILE A 18 -7.41 6.34 -18.72
C ILE A 18 -6.08 5.99 -19.40
N LYS A 19 -4.95 6.15 -18.69
CA LYS A 19 -3.64 5.70 -19.14
C LYS A 19 -3.22 4.50 -18.30
N THR A 20 -3.11 3.34 -18.93
CA THR A 20 -2.61 2.15 -18.25
C THR A 20 -1.13 2.28 -17.98
N GLU A 21 -0.72 2.03 -16.74
CA GLU A 21 0.68 2.02 -16.31
C GLU A 21 0.94 0.73 -15.55
N VAL A 22 1.99 0.01 -15.95
CA VAL A 22 2.40 -1.23 -15.28
C VAL A 22 3.04 -0.87 -13.94
N ALA A 23 2.65 -1.59 -12.89
CA ALA A 23 3.26 -1.41 -11.58
C ALA A 23 4.76 -1.74 -11.63
N GLN A 24 5.58 -0.96 -10.92
CA GLN A 24 7.03 -1.05 -10.94
C GLN A 24 7.53 -1.87 -9.75
N PHE A 25 8.55 -2.70 -9.97
CA PHE A 25 9.12 -3.56 -8.91
C PHE A 25 9.79 -2.72 -7.81
N LEU A 26 9.32 -2.90 -6.58
CA LEU A 26 9.88 -2.26 -5.39
C LEU A 26 10.93 -3.17 -4.75
N VAL A 27 10.50 -4.34 -4.24
CA VAL A 27 11.34 -5.24 -3.44
C VAL A 27 10.76 -6.66 -3.44
N LYS A 28 11.61 -7.63 -3.15
CA LYS A 28 11.21 -9.00 -2.83
C LYS A 28 11.54 -9.31 -1.37
N VAL A 29 10.58 -9.88 -0.64
CA VAL A 29 10.66 -10.19 0.79
C VAL A 29 10.29 -11.65 1.05
N LYS A 30 10.60 -12.16 2.25
CA LYS A 30 10.50 -13.58 2.60
C LYS A 30 9.41 -13.89 3.62
N THR A 31 8.81 -12.89 4.28
CA THR A 31 7.75 -13.14 5.26
C THR A 31 6.53 -12.24 5.03
N ALA A 32 5.38 -12.66 5.58
CA ALA A 32 4.16 -11.87 5.51
C ALA A 32 4.28 -10.54 6.30
N GLU A 33 5.02 -10.56 7.41
CA GLU A 33 5.30 -9.38 8.23
C GLU A 33 6.10 -8.35 7.44
N GLU A 34 7.09 -8.79 6.66
CA GLU A 34 7.83 -7.91 5.76
C GLU A 34 6.93 -7.35 4.65
N VAL A 35 6.01 -8.16 4.09
CA VAL A 35 5.02 -7.64 3.12
C VAL A 35 4.22 -6.49 3.73
N MET A 36 3.77 -6.64 4.98
CA MET A 36 3.01 -5.60 5.69
C MET A 36 3.86 -4.36 5.96
N GLU A 37 5.07 -4.51 6.51
CA GLU A 37 5.96 -3.39 6.82
C GLU A 37 6.29 -2.57 5.55
N TYR A 38 6.75 -3.22 4.48
CA TYR A 38 7.16 -2.52 3.26
C TYR A 38 5.98 -1.88 2.53
N SER A 39 4.82 -2.55 2.49
CA SER A 39 3.61 -1.96 1.90
C SER A 39 3.11 -0.78 2.71
N GLY A 40 3.07 -0.92 4.04
CA GLY A 40 2.62 0.12 4.94
C GLY A 40 3.55 1.34 4.93
N ALA A 41 4.87 1.12 4.91
CA ALA A 41 5.84 2.21 4.78
C ALA A 41 5.66 2.99 3.48
N PHE A 42 5.42 2.31 2.35
CA PHE A 42 5.12 2.98 1.08
C PHE A 42 3.81 3.79 1.16
N LEU A 43 2.75 3.20 1.71
CA LEU A 43 1.46 3.87 1.87
C LEU A 43 1.59 5.11 2.76
N GLN A 44 2.32 5.04 3.87
CA GLN A 44 2.53 6.19 4.75
C GLN A 44 3.36 7.28 4.07
N LEU A 45 4.44 6.93 3.37
CA LEU A 45 5.25 7.89 2.64
C LEU A 45 4.39 8.64 1.61
N TYR A 46 3.56 7.92 0.87
CA TYR A 46 2.61 8.52 -0.07
C TYR A 46 1.52 9.36 0.64
N ARG A 47 1.02 8.95 1.81
CA ARG A 47 0.07 9.76 2.61
C ARG A 47 0.67 11.09 3.07
N GLU A 48 1.98 11.11 3.35
CA GLU A 48 2.68 12.30 3.83
C GLU A 48 3.08 13.26 2.69
N GLU A 49 3.36 12.73 1.49
CA GLU A 49 3.93 13.52 0.38
C GLU A 49 3.01 13.69 -0.84
N GLY A 50 1.91 12.93 -0.89
CA GLY A 50 0.93 12.95 -1.97
C GLY A 50 0.08 14.22 -1.95
N TRP A 51 -0.19 14.77 -3.13
CA TRP A 51 -1.14 15.88 -3.25
C TRP A 51 -2.59 15.39 -3.25
N TYR A 52 -3.52 16.29 -2.93
CA TYR A 52 -4.94 16.00 -2.99
C TYR A 52 -5.33 15.48 -4.38
N LEU A 53 -6.01 14.32 -4.42
CA LEU A 53 -6.39 13.58 -5.65
C LEU A 53 -5.22 13.10 -6.53
N GLU A 54 -3.98 13.17 -6.06
CA GLU A 54 -2.86 12.55 -6.75
C GLU A 54 -2.92 11.04 -6.57
N ARG A 55 -2.79 10.25 -7.64
CA ARG A 55 -2.70 8.78 -7.56
C ARG A 55 -1.24 8.37 -7.36
N THR A 56 -0.99 7.19 -6.78
CA THR A 56 0.36 6.67 -6.54
C THR A 56 1.24 6.62 -7.81
N VAL A 57 0.65 6.36 -8.98
CA VAL A 57 1.35 6.43 -10.28
C VAL A 57 1.87 7.84 -10.60
N HIS A 58 1.09 8.89 -10.31
CA HIS A 58 1.48 10.28 -10.57
C HIS A 58 2.49 10.76 -9.53
N TYR A 59 2.30 10.37 -8.26
CA TYR A 59 3.26 10.60 -7.20
C TYR A 59 4.64 10.03 -7.56
N ILE A 60 4.72 8.75 -7.94
CA ILE A 60 5.98 8.13 -8.39
C ILE A 60 6.51 8.80 -9.66
N GLY A 61 5.64 9.19 -10.59
CA GLY A 61 6.05 9.96 -11.77
C GLY A 61 6.71 11.31 -11.43
N ARG A 62 6.30 11.94 -10.32
CA ARG A 62 6.82 13.22 -9.84
C ARG A 62 8.11 13.08 -9.05
N VAL A 63 8.18 12.15 -8.08
CA VAL A 63 9.34 12.00 -7.19
C VAL A 63 10.41 11.03 -7.70
N GLY A 64 10.01 10.12 -8.61
CA GLY A 64 10.84 9.03 -9.11
C GLY A 64 10.84 7.80 -8.21
N LEU A 65 10.91 6.60 -8.80
CA LEU A 65 10.96 5.35 -8.04
C LEU A 65 12.24 5.25 -7.19
N ASP A 66 13.36 5.80 -7.66
CA ASP A 66 14.63 5.79 -6.91
C ASP A 66 14.53 6.57 -5.60
N TYR A 67 13.76 7.67 -5.58
CA TYR A 67 13.48 8.40 -4.34
C TYR A 67 12.74 7.52 -3.33
N VAL A 68 11.69 6.82 -3.80
CA VAL A 68 10.92 5.88 -2.97
C VAL A 68 11.81 4.75 -2.44
N LYS A 69 12.66 4.16 -3.30
CA LYS A 69 13.61 3.12 -2.89
C LYS A 69 14.60 3.61 -1.87
N LYS A 70 15.14 4.83 -2.02
CA LYS A 70 16.04 5.42 -1.04
C LYS A 70 15.37 5.57 0.34
N LYS A 71 14.11 6.00 0.38
CA LYS A 71 13.35 6.20 1.63
C LYS A 71 12.92 4.91 2.32
N ILE A 72 12.74 3.83 1.58
CA ILE A 72 12.16 2.58 2.11
C ILE A 72 13.19 1.45 2.20
N LEU A 73 14.02 1.28 1.17
CA LEU A 73 14.97 0.16 1.07
C LEU A 73 16.33 0.50 1.66
N GLU A 74 16.80 1.74 1.46
CA GLU A 74 18.13 2.18 1.91
C GLU A 74 18.11 2.84 3.30
N ASP A 75 16.91 3.15 3.83
CA ASP A 75 16.70 3.72 5.16
C ASP A 75 15.80 2.81 6.00
N GLU A 76 16.40 1.80 6.63
CA GLU A 76 15.66 0.83 7.45
C GLU A 76 14.97 1.49 8.65
N ALA A 77 15.65 2.40 9.35
CA ALA A 77 15.08 3.08 10.50
C ALA A 77 13.90 3.97 10.08
N GLY A 78 14.05 4.70 8.97
CA GLY A 78 12.98 5.50 8.38
C GLY A 78 11.78 4.67 7.92
N ARG A 79 12.02 3.53 7.27
CA ARG A 79 10.97 2.59 6.87
C ARG A 79 10.15 2.10 8.07
N ARG A 80 10.82 1.68 9.15
CA ARG A 80 10.15 1.22 10.36
C ARG A 80 9.35 2.33 11.02
N ALA A 81 9.90 3.54 11.08
CA ALA A 81 9.18 4.70 11.63
C ALA A 81 7.95 5.07 10.78
N LEU A 82 8.02 4.95 9.45
CA LEU A 82 6.85 5.13 8.56
C LEU A 82 5.78 4.08 8.86
N TRP A 83 6.18 2.81 8.98
CA TRP A 83 5.26 1.72 9.31
C TRP A 83 4.58 1.92 10.67
N GLU A 84 5.34 2.27 11.71
CA GLU A 84 4.82 2.56 13.05
C GLU A 84 3.80 3.70 13.04
N ARG A 85 4.05 4.79 12.28
CA ARG A 85 3.09 5.89 12.15
C ARG A 85 1.79 5.47 11.46
N LEU A 86 1.87 4.60 10.46
CA LEU A 86 0.66 4.07 9.82
C LEU A 86 -0.15 3.22 10.80
N GLN A 87 0.53 2.33 11.54
CA GLN A 87 -0.12 1.50 12.54
C GLN A 87 -0.79 2.35 13.63
N PHE A 88 -0.11 3.39 14.10
CA PHE A 88 -0.69 4.34 15.05
C PHE A 88 -1.91 5.07 14.46
N ALA A 89 -1.86 5.48 13.19
CA ALA A 89 -2.98 6.13 12.52
C ALA A 89 -4.20 5.20 12.30
N LEU A 90 -3.99 3.89 12.36
CA LEU A 90 -5.04 2.86 12.28
C LEU A 90 -5.45 2.33 13.65
N ASP A 91 -4.82 2.79 14.74
CA ASP A 91 -5.10 2.27 16.08
C ASP A 91 -6.54 2.60 16.49
N GLY A 92 -7.27 1.58 16.95
CA GLY A 92 -8.70 1.66 17.26
C GLY A 92 -9.65 1.55 16.06
N GLU A 93 -9.15 1.55 14.82
CA GLU A 93 -10.00 1.31 13.65
C GLU A 93 -10.31 -0.19 13.51
N PRO A 94 -11.60 -0.59 13.48
CA PRO A 94 -11.97 -1.98 13.31
C PRO A 94 -11.61 -2.49 11.91
N ASP A 95 -10.99 -3.66 11.82
CA ASP A 95 -10.68 -4.29 10.54
C ASP A 95 -11.98 -4.64 9.80
N PRO A 96 -12.25 -4.08 8.60
CA PRO A 96 -13.50 -4.29 7.89
C PRO A 96 -13.69 -5.73 7.38
N TRP A 97 -12.62 -6.51 7.26
CA TRP A 97 -12.66 -7.89 6.78
C TRP A 97 -12.98 -8.88 7.89
N PHE A 98 -12.51 -8.63 9.11
CA PHE A 98 -12.77 -9.51 10.27
C PHE A 98 -13.93 -9.00 11.15
N ALA A 99 -14.10 -7.70 11.27
CA ALA A 99 -15.07 -7.02 12.13
C ALA A 99 -15.99 -6.08 11.33
N SER A 100 -16.52 -6.58 10.21
CA SER A 100 -17.34 -5.82 9.25
C SER A 100 -18.48 -5.01 9.87
N SER A 101 -19.15 -5.55 10.90
CA SER A 101 -20.20 -4.84 11.63
C SER A 101 -19.68 -3.64 12.43
N GLN A 102 -18.52 -3.76 13.06
CA GLN A 102 -17.90 -2.66 13.83
C GLN A 102 -17.36 -1.61 12.87
N ALA A 103 -16.80 -2.04 11.74
CA ALA A 103 -16.34 -1.18 10.66
C ALA A 103 -17.47 -0.59 9.79
N GLN A 104 -18.73 -0.81 10.16
CA GLN A 104 -19.91 -0.27 9.47
C GLN A 104 -19.93 -0.56 7.96
N VAL A 105 -19.39 -1.70 7.54
CA VAL A 105 -19.35 -2.10 6.13
C VAL A 105 -20.78 -2.31 5.63
N ASP A 106 -21.15 -1.62 4.55
CA ASP A 106 -22.47 -1.80 3.93
C ASP A 106 -22.56 -3.16 3.22
N VAL A 107 -23.18 -4.14 3.87
CA VAL A 107 -23.29 -5.50 3.36
C VAL A 107 -24.14 -5.62 2.08
N ARG A 108 -24.93 -4.60 1.73
CA ARG A 108 -25.70 -4.60 0.48
C ARG A 108 -24.81 -4.64 -0.75
N GLN A 109 -23.56 -4.14 -0.65
CA GLN A 109 -22.59 -4.20 -1.75
C GLN A 109 -22.21 -5.62 -2.18
N PHE A 110 -22.46 -6.62 -1.31
CA PHE A 110 -22.24 -8.03 -1.59
C PHE A 110 -23.52 -8.76 -2.00
N THR A 111 -24.68 -8.09 -1.97
CA THR A 111 -25.94 -8.69 -2.44
C THR A 111 -25.90 -8.74 -3.96
N PRO A 112 -26.08 -9.92 -4.59
CA PRO A 112 -26.15 -10.02 -6.03
C PRO A 112 -27.27 -9.13 -6.58
N LEU A 113 -26.97 -8.40 -7.65
CA LEU A 113 -28.00 -7.67 -8.37
C LEU A 113 -28.96 -8.69 -9.00
N THR A 114 -30.24 -8.57 -8.70
CA THR A 114 -31.29 -9.34 -9.39
C THR A 114 -31.61 -8.63 -10.70
N VAL A 115 -31.51 -9.37 -11.80
CA VAL A 115 -31.90 -8.93 -13.14
C VAL A 115 -33.37 -9.24 -13.36
#